data_AF-A0A924DUR7-F1
#
_entry.id   AF-A0A924DUR7-F1
#
_cell.length_a   1.000
_cell.length_b   1.000
_cell.length_c   1.000
_cell.angle_alpha   90.00
_cell.angle_beta   90.00
_cell.angle_gamma   90.00
#
_symmetry.space_group_name_H-M   'P 1'
#
loop_
_entity.id
_entity.type
_entity.pdbx_description
1 polymer ?
#
loop_
_entity_poly.entity_id
_entity_poly.type
_entity_poly.pdbx_seq_one_letter_code
_entity_poly.pdbx_strand_id
1 'polypeptide(L)'
;MSEHTHVHKSHTVEYVIVFVALSLLTGLELAIPGLSVEYYLKAISLVGLAFGKAFIVAYFYMHLKEEKGWLKFIAALPILAVMFAVILILESTYR
;
A
#
# COMPACT_ATOMS: atom_id res chain seq x y z
N MET A 1 40.53 -0.19 -22.35
CA MET A 1 40.16 0.64 -21.19
C MET A 1 38.97 1.48 -21.61
N SER A 2 37.75 0.93 -21.53
CA SER A 2 36.51 1.63 -21.89
C SER A 2 35.69 1.80 -20.62
N GLU A 3 35.69 3.03 -20.13
CA GLU A 3 35.04 3.47 -18.90
C GLU A 3 33.52 3.50 -19.12
N HIS A 4 32.83 2.43 -18.70
CA HIS A 4 31.37 2.41 -18.63
C HIS A 4 30.94 3.21 -17.39
N THR A 5 30.73 4.51 -17.55
CA THR A 5 30.09 5.36 -16.54
C THR A 5 28.61 4.99 -16.48
N HIS A 6 28.27 3.96 -15.69
CA HIS A 6 26.90 3.68 -15.31
C HIS A 6 26.41 4.83 -14.43
N VAL A 7 25.68 5.77 -15.03
CA VAL A 7 24.94 6.80 -14.31
C VAL A 7 23.89 6.09 -13.45
N HIS A 8 24.21 5.81 -12.19
CA HIS A 8 23.27 5.30 -11.20
C HIS A 8 22.20 6.38 -10.98
N LYS A 9 21.08 6.26 -11.69
CA LYS A 9 19.90 7.10 -11.49
C LYS A 9 19.43 6.86 -10.05
N SER A 10 19.68 7.84 -9.19
CA SER A 10 19.46 7.71 -7.75
C SER A 10 17.96 7.67 -7.43
N HIS A 11 17.41 6.46 -7.32
CA HIS A 11 16.04 6.22 -6.84
C HIS A 11 15.87 6.58 -5.34
N THR A 12 16.97 6.93 -4.65
CA THR A 12 16.97 7.33 -3.24
C THR A 12 16.04 8.52 -2.98
N VAL A 13 15.92 9.45 -3.94
CA VAL A 13 15.01 10.60 -3.82
C VAL A 13 13.55 10.18 -3.81
N GLU A 14 13.15 9.25 -4.70
CA GLU A 14 11.79 8.72 -4.74
C GLU A 14 11.44 7.96 -3.45
N TYR A 15 12.35 7.14 -2.93
CA TYR A 15 12.15 6.44 -1.66
C TYR A 15 11.98 7.40 -0.47
N VAL A 16 12.78 8.47 -0.42
CA VAL A 16 12.66 9.47 0.66
C VAL A 16 11.33 10.22 0.58
N ILE A 17 10.87 10.60 -0.62
CA ILE A 17 9.56 11.25 -0.80
C ILE A 17 8.43 10.33 -0.33
N VAL A 18 8.47 9.06 -0.70
CA VAL A 18 7.48 8.05 -0.29
C VAL A 18 7.50 7.82 1.20
N PHE A 19 8.70 7.76 1.80
CA PHE A 19 8.86 7.61 3.24
C PHE A 19 8.23 8.77 4.01
N VAL A 20 8.42 10.02 3.57
CA VAL A 20 7.77 11.19 4.16
C VAL A 20 6.25 11.13 3.98
N ALA A 21 5.76 10.77 2.79
CA ALA A 21 4.33 10.63 2.54
C ALA A 21 3.68 9.58 3.48
N LEU A 22 4.28 8.39 3.58
CA LEU A 22 3.79 7.33 4.47
C LEU A 22 3.88 7.72 5.95
N SER A 23 4.92 8.45 6.34
CA SER A 23 5.08 8.97 7.70
C SER A 23 3.97 9.97 8.04
N LEU A 24 3.63 10.88 7.11
CA LEU A 24 2.53 11.83 7.30
C LEU A 24 1.16 11.13 7.39
N LEU A 25 0.89 10.17 6.50
CA LEU A 25 -0.33 9.37 6.57
C LEU A 25 -0.43 8.59 7.90
N THR A 26 0.71 8.14 8.44
CA THR A 26 0.76 7.45 9.73
C THR A 26 0.54 8.39 10.90
N GLY A 27 1.14 9.58 10.88
CA GLY A 27 0.85 10.62 11.88
C GLY A 27 -0.63 11.01 11.91
N LEU A 28 -1.27 11.12 10.75
CA LEU A 28 -2.71 11.38 10.66
C LEU A 28 -3.54 10.22 11.21
N GLU A 29 -3.14 8.98 10.92
CA GLU A 29 -3.81 7.77 11.46
C GLU A 29 -3.75 7.73 13.00
N LEU A 30 -2.63 8.12 13.61
CA LEU A 30 -2.49 8.22 15.07
C LEU A 30 -3.34 9.34 15.69
N ALA A 31 -3.66 10.39 14.93
CA ALA A 31 -4.47 11.51 15.42
C ALA A 31 -5.98 11.20 15.43
N ILE A 32 -6.47 10.37 14.51
CA ILE A 32 -7.91 10.06 14.36
C ILE A 32 -8.54 9.42 15.60
N PRO A 33 -7.91 8.45 16.29
CA PRO A 33 -8.47 7.85 17.50
C PRO A 33 -8.77 8.87 18.61
N GLY A 34 -7.95 9.93 18.70
CA GLY A 34 -8.06 10.98 19.71
C GLY A 34 -9.21 11.98 19.48
N LEU A 35 -9.84 11.97 18.30
CA LEU A 35 -11.00 12.81 18.02
C LEU A 35 -12.28 12.19 18.58
N SER A 36 -13.18 12.98 19.17
CA SER A 36 -14.48 12.52 19.68
C SER A 36 -15.53 12.39 18.56
N VAL A 37 -15.23 11.55 17.56
CA VAL A 37 -16.12 11.27 16.41
C VAL A 37 -16.77 9.89 16.57
N GLU A 38 -17.89 9.66 15.90
CA GLU A 38 -18.54 8.35 15.85
C GLU A 38 -17.61 7.24 15.37
N TYR A 39 -17.81 6.03 15.93
CA TYR A 39 -17.00 4.85 15.65
C TYR A 39 -16.95 4.51 14.15
N TYR A 40 -18.09 4.59 13.46
CA TYR A 40 -18.17 4.29 12.03
C TYR A 40 -17.31 5.23 11.19
N LEU A 41 -17.34 6.54 11.50
CA LEU A 41 -16.52 7.53 10.79
C LEU A 41 -15.04 7.28 11.05
N LYS A 42 -14.65 6.96 12.29
CA LYS A 42 -13.27 6.55 12.61
C LYS A 42 -12.84 5.32 11.81
N ALA A 43 -13.68 4.28 11.80
CA ALA A 43 -13.38 3.04 11.11
C ALA A 43 -13.18 3.26 9.60
N ILE A 44 -14.09 4.00 8.95
CA ILE A 44 -13.99 4.31 7.52
C ILE A 44 -12.75 5.15 7.22
N SER A 45 -12.45 6.16 8.05
CA SER A 45 -11.25 6.98 7.87
C SER A 45 -9.95 6.18 8.02
N LEU A 46 -9.85 5.30 9.04
CA LEU A 46 -8.69 4.44 9.25
C LEU A 46 -8.50 3.45 8.08
N VAL A 47 -9.58 2.82 7.63
CA VAL A 47 -9.55 1.91 6.47
C VAL A 47 -9.14 2.66 5.20
N GLY A 48 -9.68 3.86 4.97
CA GLY A 48 -9.30 4.71 3.84
C GLY A 48 -7.81 5.09 3.86
N LEU A 49 -7.27 5.44 5.03
CA LEU A 49 -5.84 5.72 5.19
C LEU A 49 -4.96 4.49 4.97
N ALA A 50 -5.39 3.32 5.44
CA ALA A 50 -4.69 2.06 5.20
C ALA A 50 -4.63 1.73 3.70
N PHE A 51 -5.72 1.89 2.96
CA PHE A 51 -5.73 1.74 1.50
C PHE A 51 -4.84 2.76 0.81
N GLY A 52 -4.84 4.03 1.25
CA GLY A 52 -3.96 5.06 0.71
C GLY A 52 -2.48 4.70 0.83
N LYS A 53 -2.06 4.20 2.00
CA LYS A 53 -0.68 3.70 2.20
C LYS A 53 -0.37 2.50 1.32
N ALA A 54 -1.27 1.52 1.27
CA ALA A 54 -1.10 0.34 0.43
C ALA A 54 -0.95 0.72 -1.05
N PHE A 55 -1.70 1.72 -1.52
CA PHE A 55 -1.59 2.24 -2.88
C PHE A 55 -0.25 2.94 -3.14
N ILE A 56 0.22 3.78 -2.21
CA ILE A 56 1.53 4.44 -2.31
C ILE A 56 2.66 3.39 -2.35
N VAL A 57 2.60 2.38 -1.48
CA VAL A 57 3.57 1.28 -1.45
C VAL A 57 3.52 0.46 -2.74
N ALA A 58 2.33 0.13 -3.24
CA ALA A 58 2.19 -0.61 -4.50
C ALA A 58 2.72 0.18 -5.70
N TYR A 59 2.44 1.48 -5.78
CA TYR A 59 2.87 2.30 -6.91
C TYR A 59 4.38 2.54 -6.92
N PHE A 60 4.98 2.86 -5.78
CA PHE A 60 6.39 3.25 -5.68
C PHE A 60 7.33 2.10 -5.28
N TYR A 61 6.95 1.28 -4.31
CA TYR A 61 7.86 0.26 -3.75
C TYR A 61 7.87 -1.02 -4.58
N MET A 62 6.73 -1.40 -5.15
CA MET A 62 6.62 -2.55 -6.05
C MET A 62 7.01 -2.24 -7.51
N HIS A 63 7.52 -1.04 -7.83
CA HIS A 63 7.96 -0.65 -9.19
C HIS A 63 6.94 -0.97 -10.31
N LEU A 64 5.64 -1.07 -9.98
CA LEU A 64 4.57 -1.37 -10.96
C LEU A 64 4.54 -0.34 -12.10
N LYS A 65 5.12 0.85 -11.92
CA LYS A 65 5.22 1.84 -12.98
C LYS A 65 6.17 1.44 -14.12
N GLU A 66 7.23 0.66 -13.84
CA GLU A 66 8.28 0.32 -14.82
C GLU A 66 8.22 -1.13 -15.32
N GLU A 67 7.44 -2.01 -14.70
CA GLU A 67 7.38 -3.43 -15.07
C GLU A 67 6.22 -3.85 -15.99
N LYS A 68 6.46 -4.93 -16.77
CA LYS A 68 5.48 -5.55 -17.68
C LYS A 68 4.21 -5.95 -16.91
N GLY A 69 3.04 -5.74 -17.53
CA GLY A 69 1.72 -5.96 -16.92
C GLY A 69 1.48 -7.33 -16.25
N TRP A 70 2.21 -8.37 -16.66
CA TRP A 70 2.16 -9.69 -16.03
C TRP A 70 2.69 -9.73 -14.59
N LEU A 71 3.73 -8.95 -14.25
CA LEU A 71 4.24 -8.91 -12.87
C LEU A 71 3.27 -8.21 -11.92
N LYS A 72 2.50 -7.24 -12.43
CA LYS A 72 1.42 -6.59 -11.68
C LYS A 72 0.32 -7.56 -11.26
N PHE A 73 0.03 -8.55 -12.11
CA PHE A 73 -0.98 -9.57 -11.82
C PHE A 73 -0.52 -10.50 -10.70
N ILE A 74 0.76 -10.89 -10.71
CA ILE A 74 1.36 -11.71 -9.65
C ILE A 74 1.40 -10.92 -8.32
N ALA A 75 1.70 -9.62 -8.36
CA ALA A 75 1.64 -8.78 -7.16
C ALA A 75 0.23 -8.68 -6.55
N ALA A 76 -0.83 -8.93 -7.34
CA ALA A 76 -2.22 -8.95 -6.86
C ALA A 76 -2.68 -10.30 -6.30
N LEU A 77 -1.87 -11.37 -6.40
CA LEU A 77 -2.19 -12.68 -5.83
C LEU A 77 -2.61 -12.68 -4.33
N PRO A 78 -1.99 -11.87 -3.44
CA PRO A 78 -2.38 -11.83 -2.05
C PRO A 78 -3.85 -11.42 -1.86
N ILE A 79 -4.38 -10.59 -2.76
CA ILE A 79 -5.78 -10.14 -2.74
C ILE A 79 -6.72 -11.32 -3.03
N LEU A 80 -6.34 -12.23 -3.94
CA LEU A 80 -7.12 -13.43 -4.22
C LEU A 80 -7.18 -14.37 -3.01
N ALA A 81 -6.07 -14.50 -2.26
CA ALA A 81 -6.04 -15.28 -1.03
C ALA A 81 -6.97 -14.71 0.04
N VAL A 82 -6.97 -13.38 0.22
CA VAL A 82 -7.90 -12.70 1.13
C VAL A 82 -9.35 -12.90 0.70
N MET A 83 -9.65 -12.75 -0.59
CA MET A 83 -10.99 -12.96 -1.13
C MET A 83 -11.49 -14.40 -0.88
N PHE A 84 -10.62 -15.39 -1.09
CA PHE A 84 -10.95 -16.79 -0.82
C PHE A 84 -11.20 -17.04 0.67
N ALA A 85 -10.37 -16.49 1.55
CA ALA A 85 -10.56 -16.59 3.00
C ALA A 85 -11.89 -15.96 3.44
N VAL A 86 -12.25 -14.78 2.91
CA VAL A 86 -13.53 -14.13 3.20
C VAL A 86 -14.71 -15.01 2.79
N ILE A 87 -14.67 -15.60 1.59
CA ILE A 87 -15.72 -16.50 1.10
C ILE A 87 -15.87 -17.71 2.02
N LEU A 88 -14.76 -18.35 2.41
CA LEU A 88 -14.79 -19.50 3.32
C LEU A 88 -15.35 -19.14 4.71
N ILE A 89 -14.99 -17.97 5.24
CA ILE A 89 -15.52 -17.51 6.53
C ILE A 89 -17.03 -17.26 6.42
N LEU A 90 -17.50 -16.63 5.34
CA LEU A 90 -18.92 -16.43 5.09
C LEU A 90 -19.67 -17.75 4.97
N GLU A 91 -19.15 -18.70 4.18
CA GLU A 91 -19.71 -20.04 4.03
C GLU A 91 -19.80 -20.75 5.39
N SER A 92 -18.73 -20.72 6.18
CA SER A 92 -18.69 -21.31 7.52
C SER A 92 -19.62 -20.64 8.53
N THR A 93 -19.96 -19.37 8.35
CA THR A 93 -20.85 -18.63 9.25
C THR A 93 -22.32 -18.84 8.88
N TYR A 94 -22.61 -19.05 7.59
CA TYR A 94 -23.98 -19.23 7.08
C TYR A 94 -24.48 -20.68 7.16
N ARG A 95 -23.58 -21.63 7.41
CA ARG A 95 -23.85 -23.07 7.59
C ARG A 95 -23.89 -23.44 9.07
#